data_AF-A0A9W4JK24-F1
#
_entry.id   AF-A0A9W4JK24-F1
#
_cell.length_a   1.000
_cell.length_b   1.000
_cell.length_c   1.000
_cell.angle_alpha   90.00
_cell.angle_beta   90.00
_cell.angle_gamma   90.00
#
_symmetry.space_group_name_H-M   'P 1'
#
loop_
_entity.id
_entity.type
_entity.pdbx_description
1 polymer ?
#
loop_
_entity_poly.entity_id
_entity_poly.type
_entity_poly.pdbx_seq_one_letter_code
_entity_poly.pdbx_strand_id
1 'polypeptide(L)'
;MTKRAISLAAFRISHFALNYFGPFLSSSFGPLETSLFTMSAILSADDLNDFISPGVACIKPVETLPEKSQENAYEVTTEDKVQPEDLPPAQISLTDCLACSGCVTSAEAVLISLQSHAEVLNTLDAHPEIPLAHENNGTIIKNMEDSGEGKIFVASVSPQVRASLATTYGISEKEAGYMVDQLLSGPQGLRSGGKHGNGFTWVVDSNVMREAVLVLTADEVSDSLGSSATSEAENSLPKRPILSSACPGWICYAEKTHPFILPHLSRLKSPQALSGTFLKTVLSKSLGVHPSRIWHLAVMPCFDKKLEASREELTDLTWRQGDHPSSETAPVRDVDCVITARELLSLASSRGFSLRNLPLQPLPSSCALPFPEKTLESFVSFKRNRTEQSLATGTSGGYLHHVLMTFQARNPGSQLVINRGRNVDVVEYILMSKDNQPILKTARYYGFRNIQNLVRKLKPARVSKLPGANPAVRRRQPASRNAASTGSSGSDYAYVEVMACPGGCTNGGGQIRVEDARETIGSSQGEVTDESSKPSPHEQRAWLARVDEAYFSMESDSEPEVEIQSPETSLEDKEARIHGGLERWSQFMDIPLSKLAYTTYRKVESDVGKDQTPANDTTRVVELAGKIGGGW
;
A
#
# COMPACT_ATOMS: atom_id res chain seq x y z
N MET A 1 22.56 -72.42 -42.65
CA MET A 1 21.94 -71.07 -42.53
C MET A 1 22.91 -70.18 -41.75
N THR A 2 23.51 -69.23 -42.49
CA THR A 2 24.15 -67.94 -42.13
C THR A 2 24.09 -67.50 -40.65
N LYS A 3 25.21 -67.30 -39.91
CA LYS A 3 26.33 -66.30 -39.94
C LYS A 3 26.04 -64.94 -39.27
N ARG A 4 26.96 -64.57 -38.33
CA ARG A 4 27.33 -63.24 -37.76
C ARG A 4 26.44 -62.68 -36.64
N ALA A 5 26.92 -62.01 -35.59
CA ALA A 5 28.25 -61.74 -35.02
C ALA A 5 28.04 -60.90 -33.73
N ILE A 6 28.81 -61.20 -32.66
CA ILE A 6 29.61 -60.27 -31.79
C ILE A 6 28.84 -59.11 -31.08
N SER A 7 29.00 -58.73 -29.80
CA SER A 7 29.70 -59.13 -28.55
C SER A 7 29.30 -58.06 -27.50
N LEU A 8 28.87 -58.39 -26.28
CA LEU A 8 29.60 -58.20 -24.99
C LEU A 8 30.65 -57.08 -24.94
N ALA A 9 30.95 -56.35 -23.86
CA ALA A 9 30.43 -56.14 -22.50
C ALA A 9 31.49 -55.24 -21.78
N ALA A 10 31.12 -54.61 -20.66
CA ALA A 10 31.94 -54.49 -19.44
C ALA A 10 33.19 -53.55 -19.30
N PHE A 11 33.23 -52.94 -18.09
CA PHE A 11 34.36 -52.53 -17.20
C PHE A 11 35.24 -51.31 -17.58
N ARG A 12 35.44 -50.23 -16.78
CA ARG A 12 35.81 -49.90 -15.36
C ARG A 12 37.33 -49.68 -15.17
N ILE A 13 37.69 -48.66 -14.35
CA ILE A 13 39.02 -48.33 -13.74
C ILE A 13 39.96 -47.49 -14.65
N SER A 14 40.90 -46.62 -14.23
CA SER A 14 41.15 -45.59 -13.20
C SER A 14 42.60 -45.08 -13.46
N HIS A 15 42.99 -43.92 -12.90
CA HIS A 15 44.39 -43.41 -12.73
C HIS A 15 45.17 -42.88 -13.96
N PHE A 16 45.61 -41.62 -13.92
CA PHE A 16 46.98 -41.25 -13.50
C PHE A 16 47.15 -39.71 -13.37
N ALA A 17 47.86 -39.30 -12.32
CA ALA A 17 48.38 -37.95 -12.08
C ALA A 17 49.85 -37.88 -12.55
N LEU A 18 50.38 -36.69 -12.84
CA LEU A 18 51.70 -36.18 -12.39
C LEU A 18 52.23 -35.03 -13.28
N ASN A 19 52.60 -33.95 -12.59
CA ASN A 19 53.77 -33.09 -12.75
C ASN A 19 54.13 -32.47 -14.12
N TYR A 20 54.32 -31.15 -14.14
CA TYR A 20 55.65 -30.56 -14.41
C TYR A 20 55.79 -29.14 -13.81
N PHE A 21 56.83 -29.00 -12.99
CA PHE A 21 57.41 -27.81 -12.35
C PHE A 21 58.28 -27.02 -13.36
N GLY A 22 58.21 -25.67 -13.40
CA GLY A 22 59.30 -24.73 -13.03
C GLY A 22 60.26 -24.36 -14.19
N PRO A 23 61.28 -23.48 -14.05
CA PRO A 23 61.62 -22.43 -13.04
C PRO A 23 62.09 -21.09 -13.71
N PHE A 24 62.26 -19.92 -13.06
CA PHE A 24 63.53 -19.29 -12.54
C PHE A 24 63.20 -17.78 -12.29
N LEU A 25 63.36 -17.21 -11.07
CA LEU A 25 64.51 -16.42 -10.53
C LEU A 25 64.80 -15.08 -11.28
N SER A 26 65.15 -13.93 -10.70
CA SER A 26 65.35 -13.41 -9.34
C SER A 26 65.77 -11.93 -9.42
N SER A 27 65.53 -11.14 -8.34
CA SER A 27 66.35 -9.99 -7.90
C SER A 27 66.11 -8.64 -8.65
N SER A 28 66.16 -7.41 -8.11
CA SER A 28 66.79 -6.82 -6.91
C SER A 28 66.30 -5.36 -6.68
N PHE A 29 66.23 -4.95 -5.41
CA PHE A 29 66.56 -3.63 -4.79
C PHE A 29 65.92 -2.28 -5.25
N GLY A 30 65.56 -1.44 -4.25
CA GLY A 30 64.86 -0.12 -4.31
C GLY A 30 65.70 1.09 -4.81
N PRO A 31 65.40 2.37 -4.49
CA PRO A 31 64.91 2.89 -3.19
C PRO A 31 63.82 4.01 -3.23
N LEU A 32 63.55 4.53 -2.02
CA LEU A 32 62.73 5.66 -1.55
C LEU A 32 62.48 6.84 -2.52
N GLU A 33 61.26 7.38 -2.48
CA GLU A 33 61.07 8.83 -2.30
C GLU A 33 59.76 9.16 -1.56
N THR A 34 59.93 9.93 -0.50
CA THR A 34 58.92 10.49 0.42
C THR A 34 58.15 11.64 -0.23
N SER A 35 56.81 11.67 -0.14
CA SER A 35 56.07 12.94 -0.22
C SER A 35 54.64 12.82 0.31
N LEU A 36 54.42 13.49 1.45
CA LEU A 36 53.20 14.05 2.02
C LEU A 36 51.85 13.37 1.72
N PHE A 37 51.30 12.75 2.77
CA PHE A 37 49.85 12.68 3.00
C PHE A 37 49.29 14.12 3.12
N THR A 38 48.70 14.63 2.05
CA THR A 38 47.72 15.73 2.13
C THR A 38 46.34 15.14 2.44
N MET A 39 45.98 15.21 3.71
CA MET A 39 44.62 15.06 4.21
C MET A 39 43.67 15.93 3.37
N SER A 40 42.74 15.28 2.66
CA SER A 40 41.67 15.97 1.94
C SER A 40 40.54 16.33 2.92
N ALA A 41 40.04 17.54 2.76
CA ALA A 41 39.22 18.27 3.70
C ALA A 41 37.83 17.67 3.98
N ILE A 42 37.57 17.47 5.27
CA ILE A 42 36.39 17.91 6.03
C ILE A 42 35.03 17.50 5.43
N LEU A 43 34.61 16.28 5.80
CA LEU A 43 33.21 15.95 6.05
C LEU A 43 32.68 16.85 7.18
N SER A 44 31.53 17.49 6.97
CA SER A 44 30.82 18.16 8.06
C SER A 44 30.36 17.11 9.08
N ALA A 45 30.46 17.42 10.38
CA ALA A 45 29.95 16.54 11.45
C ALA A 45 28.45 16.20 11.28
N ASP A 46 27.69 17.01 10.54
CA ASP A 46 26.29 16.73 10.20
C ASP A 46 26.11 15.60 9.17
N ASP A 47 27.09 15.36 8.28
CA ASP A 47 27.05 14.24 7.30
C ASP A 47 27.40 12.90 7.95
N LEU A 48 27.91 12.91 9.20
CA LEU A 48 28.20 11.70 9.98
C LEU A 48 26.98 11.20 10.76
N ASN A 49 25.96 12.03 10.96
CA ASN A 49 24.73 11.67 11.69
C ASN A 49 23.62 11.07 10.81
N ASP A 50 23.80 11.04 9.48
CA ASP A 50 22.90 10.36 8.54
C ASP A 50 23.22 8.84 8.41
N PHE A 51 24.22 8.34 9.15
CA PHE A 51 24.46 6.91 9.31
C PHE A 51 23.51 6.36 10.38
N ILE A 52 22.33 5.90 9.95
CA ILE A 52 21.61 4.89 10.73
C ILE A 52 22.60 3.72 10.87
N SER A 53 23.03 3.47 12.10
CA SER A 53 23.89 2.33 12.44
C SER A 53 23.37 1.07 11.73
N PRO A 54 24.23 0.30 11.05
CA PRO A 54 23.80 -0.91 10.36
C PRO A 54 23.42 -1.94 11.43
N GLY A 55 22.11 -2.10 11.67
CA GLY A 55 21.56 -3.05 12.63
C GLY A 55 21.88 -2.70 14.07
N VAL A 56 20.89 -2.16 14.81
CA VAL A 56 20.90 -2.42 16.25
C VAL A 56 20.62 -3.90 16.41
N ALA A 57 21.72 -4.63 16.56
CA ALA A 57 21.75 -5.99 17.05
C ALA A 57 20.83 -6.09 18.29
N CYS A 58 20.06 -7.17 18.30
CA CYS A 58 19.28 -7.67 19.42
C CYS A 58 19.85 -7.20 20.77
N ILE A 59 19.11 -6.37 21.50
CA ILE A 59 19.29 -6.28 22.94
C ILE A 59 18.89 -7.67 23.46
N LYS A 60 19.90 -8.47 23.82
CA LYS A 60 19.72 -9.69 24.62
C LYS A 60 18.87 -9.31 25.84
N PRO A 61 17.79 -10.02 26.16
CA PRO A 61 17.11 -9.80 27.43
C PRO A 61 18.11 -10.09 28.55
N VAL A 62 18.28 -9.13 29.45
CA VAL A 62 19.05 -9.30 30.67
C VAL A 62 18.33 -10.33 31.52
N GLU A 63 18.92 -11.52 31.63
CA GLU A 63 18.58 -12.49 32.66
C GLU A 63 18.99 -11.93 34.03
N THR A 64 18.09 -12.16 35.01
CA THR A 64 18.25 -11.99 36.48
C THR A 64 18.29 -10.54 36.97
N LEU A 65 17.42 -10.10 37.89
CA LEU A 65 17.31 -10.45 39.33
C LEU A 65 16.06 -9.75 39.94
N PRO A 66 15.68 -9.97 41.21
CA PRO A 66 15.38 -11.20 41.96
C PRO A 66 13.93 -11.22 42.50
N GLU A 67 13.49 -12.36 43.02
CA GLU A 67 12.21 -12.52 43.74
C GLU A 67 12.07 -11.50 44.89
N LYS A 68 10.92 -10.83 44.97
CA LYS A 68 10.47 -10.16 46.19
C LYS A 68 9.23 -10.84 46.75
N SER A 69 9.53 -11.64 47.77
CA SER A 69 8.77 -11.97 48.98
C SER A 69 7.45 -11.22 49.22
N GLN A 70 6.46 -12.03 49.61
CA GLN A 70 5.24 -11.66 50.34
C GLN A 70 5.48 -10.67 51.48
N GLU A 71 4.61 -9.65 51.59
CA GLU A 71 4.06 -9.16 52.86
C GLU A 71 2.85 -8.25 52.59
N ASN A 72 1.73 -8.56 53.25
CA ASN A 72 0.43 -7.88 53.18
C ASN A 72 0.40 -6.60 54.02
N ALA A 73 -0.38 -5.58 53.63
CA ALA A 73 -1.16 -4.72 54.56
C ALA A 73 -2.19 -3.81 53.87
N TYR A 74 -3.48 -4.06 54.17
CA TYR A 74 -4.65 -3.13 54.29
C TYR A 74 -5.14 -2.32 53.06
N GLU A 75 -6.23 -2.73 52.38
CA GLU A 75 -7.67 -2.37 52.54
C GLU A 75 -7.96 -0.88 52.19
N VAL A 76 -8.83 -0.52 51.23
CA VAL A 76 -10.30 -0.44 51.34
C VAL A 76 -10.98 -0.60 49.97
N THR A 77 -12.00 -1.45 49.92
CA THR A 77 -12.95 -1.61 48.81
C THR A 77 -14.06 -0.55 48.85
N THR A 78 -14.42 0.02 47.69
CA THR A 78 -15.83 0.30 47.36
C THR A 78 -16.03 0.31 45.84
N GLU A 79 -16.96 -0.55 45.41
CA GLU A 79 -17.83 -0.47 44.21
C GLU A 79 -17.34 -1.07 42.87
N ASP A 80 -17.92 -2.25 42.61
CA ASP A 80 -18.20 -2.94 41.35
C ASP A 80 -17.76 -2.25 40.05
N LYS A 81 -16.59 -2.67 39.55
CA LYS A 81 -16.28 -2.63 38.12
C LYS A 81 -15.98 -4.04 37.66
N VAL A 82 -16.86 -4.53 36.78
CA VAL A 82 -16.63 -5.72 35.96
C VAL A 82 -15.26 -5.55 35.28
N GLN A 83 -14.33 -6.47 35.56
CA GLN A 83 -13.04 -6.52 34.88
C GLN A 83 -13.30 -6.76 33.38
N PRO A 84 -12.75 -5.94 32.47
CA PRO A 84 -12.69 -6.35 31.07
C PRO A 84 -11.74 -7.55 30.98
N GLU A 85 -12.17 -8.60 30.29
CA GLU A 85 -11.29 -9.72 29.96
C GLU A 85 -10.05 -9.18 29.25
N ASP A 86 -8.88 -9.41 29.86
CA ASP A 86 -7.57 -9.12 29.28
C ASP A 86 -7.35 -10.02 28.05
N LEU A 87 -7.87 -9.61 26.90
CA LEU A 87 -7.39 -10.13 25.63
C LEU A 87 -5.93 -9.71 25.49
N PRO A 88 -4.98 -10.65 25.25
CA PRO A 88 -3.59 -10.27 25.05
C PRO A 88 -3.55 -9.32 23.84
N PRO A 89 -3.00 -8.10 24.00
CA PRO A 89 -2.91 -7.17 22.88
C PRO A 89 -2.08 -7.85 21.79
N ALA A 90 -2.62 -7.91 20.57
CA ALA A 90 -1.85 -8.33 19.42
C ALA A 90 -0.62 -7.42 19.32
N GLN A 91 0.54 -7.94 19.75
CA GLN A 91 1.78 -7.18 19.72
C GLN A 91 2.23 -7.10 18.28
N ILE A 92 1.81 -6.04 17.59
CA ILE A 92 2.38 -5.68 16.30
C ILE A 92 3.81 -5.24 16.60
N SER A 93 4.77 -6.10 16.28
CA SER A 93 6.17 -5.77 16.42
C SER A 93 6.52 -4.70 15.39
N LEU A 94 7.43 -3.77 15.73
CA LEU A 94 7.96 -2.80 14.77
C LEU A 94 8.63 -3.47 13.55
N THR A 95 8.86 -4.79 13.60
CA THR A 95 9.34 -5.64 12.51
C THR A 95 8.24 -6.12 11.55
N ASP A 96 6.96 -5.95 11.88
CA ASP A 96 5.83 -6.36 11.03
C ASP A 96 5.55 -5.35 9.91
N CYS A 97 5.89 -4.09 10.12
CA CYS A 97 5.92 -3.11 9.04
C CYS A 97 7.23 -3.21 8.25
N LEU A 98 7.17 -3.92 7.11
CA LEU A 98 8.27 -4.00 6.13
C LEU A 98 8.67 -2.63 5.55
N ALA A 99 7.83 -1.60 5.75
CA ALA A 99 8.08 -0.27 5.24
C ALA A 99 9.23 0.39 6.01
N CYS A 100 9.16 0.58 7.32
CA CYS A 100 10.33 1.12 8.00
C CYS A 100 10.46 0.71 9.45
N SER A 101 11.61 0.09 9.73
CA SER A 101 12.14 -0.05 11.07
C SER A 101 12.37 1.37 11.66
N GLY A 102 11.33 1.93 12.29
CA GLY A 102 11.43 3.15 13.09
C GLY A 102 10.66 4.39 12.61
N CYS A 103 9.81 4.37 11.57
CA CYS A 103 8.94 5.54 11.32
C CYS A 103 7.60 5.48 12.04
N VAL A 104 7.14 4.31 12.49
CA VAL A 104 5.89 4.17 13.24
C VAL A 104 6.15 4.55 14.70
N THR A 105 5.44 5.57 15.19
CA THR A 105 5.47 6.01 16.59
C THR A 105 4.61 5.11 17.47
N SER A 106 4.80 5.14 18.79
CA SER A 106 3.96 4.36 19.72
C SER A 106 2.46 4.69 19.59
N ALA A 107 2.12 5.96 19.36
CA ALA A 107 0.74 6.38 19.12
C ALA A 107 0.16 5.80 17.82
N GLU A 108 0.98 5.73 16.77
CA GLU A 108 0.58 5.10 15.50
C GLU A 108 0.45 3.58 15.63
N ALA A 109 1.29 2.92 16.43
CA ALA A 109 1.13 1.50 16.72
C ALA A 109 -0.22 1.21 17.42
N VAL A 110 -0.66 2.10 18.32
CA VAL A 110 -2.00 2.04 18.92
C VAL A 110 -3.07 2.20 17.84
N LEU A 111 -2.97 3.21 16.96
CA LEU A 111 -3.93 3.41 15.86
C LEU A 111 -4.05 2.21 14.91
N ILE A 112 -2.94 1.52 14.65
CA ILE A 112 -2.92 0.29 13.87
C ILE A 112 -3.62 -0.84 14.64
N SER A 113 -3.38 -0.96 15.94
CA SER A 113 -3.95 -2.03 16.78
C SER A 113 -5.46 -1.87 17.00
N LEU A 114 -5.95 -0.63 17.04
CA LEU A 114 -7.38 -0.31 17.14
C LEU A 114 -8.18 -0.74 15.89
N GLN A 115 -7.51 -0.91 14.75
CA GLN A 115 -8.14 -1.44 13.53
C GLN A 115 -7.75 -2.91 13.40
N SER A 116 -8.66 -3.82 13.70
CA SER A 116 -8.36 -5.26 13.71
C SER A 116 -9.58 -6.09 13.35
N HIS A 117 -9.37 -7.39 13.10
CA HIS A 117 -10.47 -8.33 12.92
C HIS A 117 -11.44 -8.37 14.13
N ALA A 118 -10.93 -8.13 15.36
CA ALA A 118 -11.76 -8.03 16.55
C ALA A 118 -12.68 -6.81 16.49
N GLU A 119 -12.17 -5.66 16.03
CA GLU A 119 -12.99 -4.46 15.82
C GLU A 119 -14.10 -4.68 14.78
N VAL A 120 -13.81 -5.45 13.72
CA VAL A 120 -14.84 -5.85 12.74
C VAL A 120 -15.95 -6.65 13.42
N LEU A 121 -15.60 -7.68 14.19
CA LEU A 121 -16.58 -8.52 14.89
C LEU A 121 -17.37 -7.72 15.93
N ASN A 122 -16.69 -6.92 16.74
CA ASN A 122 -17.31 -6.06 17.75
C ASN A 122 -18.33 -5.10 17.11
N THR A 123 -17.96 -4.44 16.00
CA THR A 123 -18.88 -3.52 15.31
C THR A 123 -20.08 -4.27 14.72
N LEU A 124 -19.86 -5.44 14.11
CA LEU A 124 -20.93 -6.27 13.57
C LEU A 124 -21.86 -6.81 14.67
N ASP A 125 -21.37 -7.06 15.88
CA ASP A 125 -22.19 -7.52 17.00
C ASP A 125 -22.83 -6.37 17.80
N ALA A 126 -22.28 -5.16 17.72
CA ALA A 126 -22.80 -3.98 18.44
C ALA A 126 -23.97 -3.29 17.72
N HIS A 127 -23.95 -3.23 16.39
CA HIS A 127 -24.92 -2.45 15.61
C HIS A 127 -25.76 -3.35 14.69
N PRO A 128 -27.10 -3.26 14.66
CA PRO A 128 -27.91 -4.04 13.73
C PRO A 128 -27.72 -3.57 12.27
N GLU A 129 -27.84 -4.47 11.28
CA GLU A 129 -27.86 -4.07 9.86
C GLU A 129 -29.13 -3.29 9.51
N ILE A 130 -29.02 -2.20 8.73
CA ILE A 130 -30.20 -1.52 8.17
C ILE A 130 -30.85 -2.43 7.12
N PRO A 131 -32.16 -2.76 7.24
CA PRO A 131 -32.81 -3.66 6.30
C PRO A 131 -33.02 -2.99 4.94
N LEU A 132 -32.42 -3.57 3.90
CA LEU A 132 -32.52 -3.08 2.52
C LEU A 132 -33.42 -3.99 1.65
N ALA A 133 -34.10 -3.38 0.67
CA ALA A 133 -34.91 -4.03 -0.36
C ALA A 133 -34.44 -3.63 -1.75
N HIS A 134 -34.63 -4.51 -2.71
CA HIS A 134 -34.69 -4.12 -4.11
C HIS A 134 -36.13 -3.77 -4.50
N GLU A 135 -36.32 -2.58 -5.07
CA GLU A 135 -37.53 -2.17 -5.77
C GLU A 135 -37.20 -1.72 -7.21
N ASN A 136 -38.21 -1.58 -8.08
CA ASN A 136 -38.05 -1.30 -9.51
C ASN A 136 -37.07 -0.15 -9.85
N ASN A 137 -36.91 0.83 -8.95
CA ASN A 137 -36.03 1.99 -9.13
C ASN A 137 -34.64 1.90 -8.47
N GLY A 138 -34.30 0.82 -7.75
CA GLY A 138 -33.00 0.68 -7.09
C GLY A 138 -33.10 -0.03 -5.74
N THR A 139 -32.06 0.11 -4.93
CA THR A 139 -32.06 -0.40 -3.55
C THR A 139 -32.58 0.67 -2.60
N ILE A 140 -33.54 0.32 -1.74
CA ILE A 140 -34.17 1.21 -0.76
C ILE A 140 -34.12 0.61 0.66
N ILE A 141 -34.43 1.41 1.66
CA ILE A 141 -34.58 0.96 3.06
C ILE A 141 -36.01 0.44 3.28
N LYS A 142 -36.15 -0.80 3.78
CA LYS A 142 -37.47 -1.48 3.93
C LYS A 142 -38.35 -0.86 5.00
N ASN A 143 -37.77 -0.40 6.12
CA ASN A 143 -38.50 0.11 7.28
C ASN A 143 -37.81 1.40 7.78
N MET A 144 -38.53 2.53 7.72
CA MET A 144 -38.06 3.84 8.23
C MET A 144 -38.12 3.96 9.77
N GLU A 145 -38.71 2.98 10.47
CA GLU A 145 -38.75 2.91 11.95
C GLU A 145 -37.44 2.38 12.52
N ASP A 146 -36.33 2.97 12.09
CA ASP A 146 -35.01 2.61 12.56
C ASP A 146 -34.73 3.30 13.90
N SER A 147 -34.31 2.50 14.88
CA SER A 147 -33.79 2.91 16.19
C SER A 147 -32.70 3.99 16.16
N GLY A 148 -32.11 4.26 14.98
CA GLY A 148 -31.03 5.22 14.79
C GLY A 148 -29.63 4.60 14.96
N GLU A 149 -29.55 3.37 15.48
CA GLU A 149 -28.30 2.69 15.84
C GLU A 149 -27.77 1.73 14.76
N GLY A 150 -28.57 1.39 13.76
CA GLY A 150 -28.18 0.40 12.76
C GLY A 150 -27.03 0.86 11.86
N LYS A 151 -26.42 -0.01 11.07
CA LYS A 151 -25.40 0.36 10.08
C LYS A 151 -25.57 -0.39 8.77
N ILE A 152 -25.08 0.22 7.70
CA ILE A 152 -24.88 -0.41 6.40
C ILE A 152 -23.42 -0.80 6.33
N PHE A 153 -23.15 -2.10 6.24
CA PHE A 153 -21.79 -2.63 6.19
C PHE A 153 -21.36 -2.81 4.74
N VAL A 154 -20.26 -2.17 4.35
CA VAL A 154 -19.66 -2.29 3.01
C VAL A 154 -18.18 -2.61 3.10
N ALA A 155 -17.66 -3.34 2.14
CA ALA A 155 -16.25 -3.71 2.12
C ALA A 155 -15.61 -3.40 0.77
N SER A 156 -14.33 -3.01 0.79
CA SER A 156 -13.48 -2.98 -0.39
C SER A 156 -12.30 -3.95 -0.25
N VAL A 157 -11.96 -4.66 -1.32
CA VAL A 157 -10.95 -5.72 -1.29
C VAL A 157 -9.85 -5.46 -2.33
N SER A 158 -8.60 -5.53 -1.88
CA SER A 158 -7.42 -5.44 -2.76
C SER A 158 -7.21 -6.72 -3.59
N PRO A 159 -6.80 -6.61 -4.86
CA PRO A 159 -6.41 -7.79 -5.66
C PRO A 159 -5.20 -8.53 -5.09
N GLN A 160 -4.26 -7.82 -4.46
CA GLN A 160 -3.09 -8.46 -3.83
C GLN A 160 -3.48 -9.37 -2.65
N VAL A 161 -4.58 -9.05 -1.96
CA VAL A 161 -5.14 -9.92 -0.90
C VAL A 161 -5.66 -11.22 -1.51
N ARG A 162 -6.40 -11.14 -2.63
CA ARG A 162 -6.91 -12.33 -3.33
C ARG A 162 -5.78 -13.19 -3.88
N ALA A 163 -4.74 -12.59 -4.44
CA ALA A 163 -3.53 -13.31 -4.87
C ALA A 163 -2.82 -14.03 -3.70
N SER A 164 -2.78 -13.39 -2.52
CA SER A 164 -2.22 -13.98 -1.30
C SER A 164 -3.04 -15.19 -0.83
N LEU A 165 -4.37 -15.09 -0.83
CA LEU A 165 -5.27 -16.20 -0.51
C LEU A 165 -5.21 -17.33 -1.54
N ALA A 166 -5.20 -16.99 -2.83
CA ALA A 166 -5.05 -17.94 -3.94
C ALA A 166 -3.80 -18.81 -3.75
N THR A 167 -2.67 -18.17 -3.45
CA THR A 167 -1.41 -18.86 -3.15
C THR A 167 -1.49 -19.72 -1.89
N THR A 168 -2.20 -19.24 -0.86
CA THR A 168 -2.35 -19.93 0.42
C THR A 168 -3.18 -21.21 0.29
N TYR A 169 -4.27 -21.16 -0.46
CA TYR A 169 -5.17 -22.30 -0.61
C TYR A 169 -4.92 -23.14 -1.86
N GLY A 170 -4.02 -22.72 -2.76
CA GLY A 170 -3.73 -23.41 -4.01
C GLY A 170 -4.91 -23.37 -4.99
N ILE A 171 -5.61 -22.24 -5.04
CA ILE A 171 -6.80 -21.99 -5.87
C ILE A 171 -6.55 -20.82 -6.83
N SER A 172 -7.44 -20.62 -7.80
CA SER A 172 -7.38 -19.42 -8.65
C SER A 172 -7.65 -18.12 -7.88
N GLU A 173 -7.20 -16.99 -8.43
CA GLU A 173 -7.56 -15.66 -7.89
C GLU A 173 -9.07 -15.43 -7.92
N LYS A 174 -9.76 -15.93 -8.95
CA LYS A 174 -11.21 -15.84 -9.11
C LYS A 174 -11.94 -16.57 -7.99
N GLU A 175 -11.52 -17.81 -7.69
CA GLU A 175 -12.03 -18.60 -6.57
C GLU A 175 -11.70 -17.97 -5.22
N ALA A 176 -10.51 -17.40 -5.05
CA ALA A 176 -10.17 -16.63 -3.86
C ALA A 176 -11.09 -15.40 -3.70
N GLY A 177 -11.45 -14.74 -4.79
CA GLY A 177 -12.47 -13.69 -4.79
C GLY A 177 -13.83 -14.20 -4.31
N TYR A 178 -14.30 -15.34 -4.81
CA TYR A 178 -15.54 -15.95 -4.34
C TYR A 178 -15.49 -16.35 -2.86
N MET A 179 -14.36 -16.89 -2.40
CA MET A 179 -14.14 -17.21 -0.99
C MET A 179 -14.30 -15.97 -0.10
N VAL A 180 -13.75 -14.82 -0.52
CA VAL A 180 -13.89 -13.55 0.22
C VAL A 180 -15.35 -13.06 0.19
N ASP A 181 -16.01 -13.10 -0.97
CA ASP A 181 -17.41 -12.70 -1.11
C ASP A 181 -18.33 -13.57 -0.24
N GLN A 182 -18.09 -14.89 -0.19
CA GLN A 182 -18.82 -15.83 0.65
C GLN A 182 -18.56 -15.61 2.14
N LEU A 183 -17.32 -15.28 2.53
CA LEU A 183 -17.00 -14.94 3.92
C LEU A 183 -17.74 -13.67 4.35
N LEU A 184 -17.62 -12.59 3.57
CA LEU A 184 -18.08 -11.27 3.99
C LEU A 184 -19.60 -11.10 3.85
N SER A 185 -20.20 -11.66 2.80
CA SER A 185 -21.61 -11.42 2.45
C SER A 185 -22.46 -12.68 2.43
N GLY A 186 -21.85 -13.85 2.32
CA GLY A 186 -22.55 -15.12 2.16
C GLY A 186 -23.26 -15.61 3.41
N PRO A 187 -24.30 -16.45 3.26
CA PRO A 187 -25.06 -16.99 4.38
C PRO A 187 -24.25 -17.95 5.26
N GLN A 188 -23.18 -18.55 4.71
CA GLN A 188 -22.25 -19.43 5.44
C GLN A 188 -21.04 -18.68 6.00
N GLY A 189 -20.92 -17.38 5.71
CA GLY A 189 -19.83 -16.53 6.19
C GLY A 189 -20.17 -15.86 7.52
N LEU A 190 -19.77 -14.59 7.67
CA LEU A 190 -19.97 -13.80 8.88
C LEU A 190 -21.43 -13.74 9.36
N ARG A 191 -22.38 -13.78 8.41
CA ARG A 191 -23.83 -13.76 8.66
C ARG A 191 -24.34 -14.97 9.45
N SER A 192 -23.63 -16.10 9.39
CA SER A 192 -24.05 -17.33 10.07
C SER A 192 -23.87 -17.29 11.59
N GLY A 193 -23.20 -16.27 12.12
CA GLY A 193 -23.05 -16.07 13.56
C GLY A 193 -23.39 -14.64 14.00
N GLY A 194 -23.27 -14.40 15.30
CA GLY A 194 -23.29 -13.06 15.89
C GLY A 194 -24.64 -12.64 16.40
N LYS A 195 -24.64 -11.55 17.14
CA LYS A 195 -25.87 -11.05 17.77
C LYS A 195 -26.94 -10.65 16.75
N HIS A 196 -26.50 -10.09 15.63
CA HIS A 196 -27.39 -9.52 14.61
C HIS A 196 -27.37 -10.28 13.26
N GLY A 197 -26.55 -11.32 13.11
CA GLY A 197 -26.44 -12.04 11.83
C GLY A 197 -25.92 -11.15 10.68
N ASN A 198 -25.15 -10.13 11.02
CA ASN A 198 -24.69 -9.11 10.07
C ASN A 198 -23.66 -9.67 9.09
N GLY A 199 -23.66 -9.09 7.90
CA GLY A 199 -22.61 -9.26 6.90
C GLY A 199 -22.49 -8.00 6.06
N PHE A 200 -21.56 -8.00 5.13
CA PHE A 200 -21.35 -6.88 4.23
C PHE A 200 -22.36 -6.95 3.10
N THR A 201 -23.12 -5.87 2.90
CA THR A 201 -24.13 -5.78 1.84
C THR A 201 -23.48 -5.70 0.46
N TRP A 202 -22.41 -4.91 0.34
CA TRP A 202 -21.62 -4.75 -0.88
C TRP A 202 -20.15 -4.98 -0.59
N VAL A 203 -19.54 -5.88 -1.37
CA VAL A 203 -18.09 -6.13 -1.41
C VAL A 203 -17.60 -5.69 -2.77
N VAL A 204 -16.79 -4.63 -2.82
CA VAL A 204 -16.31 -4.02 -4.05
C VAL A 204 -14.82 -4.28 -4.26
N ASP A 205 -14.42 -4.44 -5.51
CA ASP A 205 -13.02 -4.53 -5.87
C ASP A 205 -12.39 -3.14 -5.89
N SER A 206 -11.33 -2.94 -5.09
CA SER A 206 -10.58 -1.67 -5.09
C SER A 206 -9.92 -1.35 -6.45
N ASN A 207 -9.83 -2.33 -7.37
CA ASN A 207 -9.40 -2.12 -8.76
C ASN A 207 -10.24 -1.08 -9.49
N VAL A 208 -11.54 -0.99 -9.20
CA VAL A 208 -12.42 0.00 -9.82
C VAL A 208 -11.86 1.41 -9.59
N MET A 209 -11.58 1.73 -8.33
CA MET A 209 -11.03 3.03 -7.96
C MET A 209 -9.55 3.14 -8.32
N ARG A 210 -8.83 2.02 -8.43
CA ARG A 210 -7.47 2.03 -8.99
C ARG A 210 -7.46 2.53 -10.42
N GLU A 211 -8.37 2.07 -11.29
CA GLU A 211 -8.45 2.55 -12.67
C GLU A 211 -8.70 4.06 -12.74
N ALA A 212 -9.60 4.58 -11.89
CA ALA A 212 -9.78 6.03 -11.75
C ALA A 212 -8.47 6.76 -11.38
N VAL A 213 -7.72 6.25 -10.40
CA VAL A 213 -6.45 6.86 -9.98
C VAL A 213 -5.39 6.73 -11.09
N LEU A 214 -5.35 5.64 -11.86
CA LEU A 214 -4.41 5.47 -12.97
C LEU A 214 -4.60 6.56 -14.03
N VAL A 215 -5.86 6.75 -14.46
CA VAL A 215 -6.22 7.75 -15.47
C VAL A 215 -5.92 9.17 -14.95
N LEU A 216 -6.37 9.50 -13.73
CA LEU A 216 -6.08 10.79 -13.12
C LEU A 216 -4.58 11.05 -12.90
N THR A 217 -3.77 9.99 -12.70
CA THR A 217 -2.31 10.13 -12.61
C THR A 217 -1.73 10.56 -13.96
N ALA A 218 -2.22 10.00 -15.07
CA ALA A 218 -1.79 10.40 -16.41
C ALA A 218 -2.19 11.84 -16.73
N ASP A 219 -3.35 12.29 -16.27
CA ASP A 219 -3.79 13.69 -16.37
C ASP A 219 -2.89 14.62 -15.55
N GLU A 220 -2.63 14.29 -14.28
CA GLU A 220 -1.75 15.10 -13.40
C GLU A 220 -0.34 15.27 -14.00
N VAL A 221 0.19 14.21 -14.63
CA VAL A 221 1.47 14.27 -15.36
C VAL A 221 1.36 15.11 -16.64
N SER A 222 0.27 14.99 -17.39
CA SER A 222 0.03 15.77 -18.61
C SER A 222 -0.05 17.27 -18.31
N ASP A 223 -0.82 17.64 -17.30
CA ASP A 223 -1.01 19.03 -16.86
C ASP A 223 0.29 19.66 -16.37
N SER A 224 1.10 18.89 -15.63
CA SER A 224 2.40 19.34 -15.13
C SER A 224 3.45 19.53 -16.25
N LEU A 225 3.33 18.80 -17.35
CA LEU A 225 4.18 18.99 -18.54
C LEU A 225 3.72 20.15 -19.41
N GLY A 226 2.41 20.40 -19.52
CA GLY A 226 1.84 21.50 -20.30
C GLY A 226 1.99 22.88 -19.65
N SER A 227 2.05 22.92 -18.32
CA SER A 227 2.20 24.17 -17.56
C SER A 227 3.62 24.75 -17.71
N SER A 228 3.78 25.71 -18.62
CA SER A 228 4.99 26.56 -18.66
C SER A 228 5.07 27.38 -17.38
N ALA A 229 6.26 27.48 -16.78
CA ALA A 229 6.54 28.01 -15.44
C ALA A 229 6.27 29.52 -15.22
N THR A 230 5.26 30.10 -15.89
CA THR A 230 4.98 31.54 -15.95
C THR A 230 3.57 31.96 -15.52
N SER A 231 2.73 31.06 -15.00
CA SER A 231 1.40 31.43 -14.47
C SER A 231 1.34 31.26 -12.95
N GLU A 232 0.83 32.29 -12.26
CA GLU A 232 0.64 32.42 -10.81
C GLU A 232 -0.33 31.39 -10.18
N ALA A 233 -0.61 30.26 -10.85
CA ALA A 233 -1.36 29.12 -10.34
C ALA A 233 -0.46 28.17 -9.51
N GLU A 234 0.53 28.72 -8.78
CA GLU A 234 1.66 28.01 -8.15
C GLU A 234 1.29 27.00 -7.04
N ASN A 235 0.00 26.84 -6.68
CA ASN A 235 -0.42 26.06 -5.50
C ASN A 235 -1.36 24.88 -5.77
N SER A 236 -1.76 24.59 -7.02
CA SER A 236 -2.65 23.44 -7.29
C SER A 236 -1.91 22.17 -7.70
N LEU A 237 -0.95 22.26 -8.63
CA LEU A 237 -0.27 21.10 -9.23
C LEU A 237 1.06 20.74 -8.54
N PRO A 238 1.41 19.44 -8.47
CA PRO A 238 2.68 19.00 -7.90
C PRO A 238 3.90 19.43 -8.75
N LYS A 239 5.01 19.72 -8.06
CA LYS A 239 6.31 20.03 -8.68
C LYS A 239 6.95 18.78 -9.27
N ARG A 240 7.58 18.92 -10.44
CA ARG A 240 8.32 17.81 -11.07
C ARG A 240 9.63 17.50 -10.34
N PRO A 241 10.00 16.22 -10.18
CA PRO A 241 9.23 15.05 -10.60
C PRO A 241 8.00 14.80 -9.72
N ILE A 242 6.89 14.40 -10.33
CA ILE A 242 5.69 13.98 -9.57
C ILE A 242 5.97 12.60 -8.97
N LEU A 243 5.76 12.45 -7.68
CA LEU A 243 6.00 11.22 -6.93
C LEU A 243 4.66 10.59 -6.56
N SER A 244 4.48 9.29 -6.83
CA SER A 244 3.24 8.59 -6.53
C SER A 244 2.84 8.67 -5.05
N SER A 245 1.54 8.74 -4.78
CA SER A 245 0.99 8.84 -3.41
C SER A 245 0.29 7.60 -2.87
N ALA A 246 0.07 6.58 -3.69
CA ALA A 246 -0.75 5.42 -3.32
C ALA A 246 -0.17 4.57 -2.16
N CYS A 247 1.14 4.71 -1.89
CA CYS A 247 1.86 3.95 -0.88
C CYS A 247 1.96 4.71 0.46
N PRO A 248 1.19 4.35 1.50
CA PRO A 248 1.17 5.09 2.76
C PRO A 248 2.51 5.05 3.52
N GLY A 249 3.26 3.94 3.48
CA GLY A 249 4.59 3.89 4.10
C GLY A 249 5.56 4.92 3.51
N TRP A 250 5.47 5.18 2.20
CA TRP A 250 6.23 6.25 1.54
C TRP A 250 5.76 7.64 1.99
N ILE A 251 4.44 7.86 2.05
CA ILE A 251 3.87 9.14 2.51
C ILE A 251 4.32 9.45 3.94
N CYS A 252 4.16 8.50 4.87
CA CYS A 252 4.56 8.66 6.27
C CYS A 252 6.05 9.01 6.39
N TYR A 253 6.91 8.37 5.59
CA TYR A 253 8.33 8.69 5.56
C TYR A 253 8.61 10.10 5.03
N ALA A 254 7.99 10.49 3.91
CA ALA A 254 8.15 11.82 3.32
C ALA A 254 7.71 12.93 4.28
N GLU A 255 6.54 12.79 4.92
CA GLU A 255 5.97 13.78 5.84
C GLU A 255 6.81 14.00 7.11
N LYS A 256 7.40 12.93 7.64
CA LYS A 256 8.18 12.98 8.89
C LYS A 256 9.63 13.38 8.69
N THR A 257 10.24 12.91 7.61
CA THR A 257 11.71 12.98 7.47
C THR A 257 12.16 13.94 6.37
N HIS A 258 11.34 14.18 5.35
CA HIS A 258 11.74 14.99 4.19
C HIS A 258 10.63 15.96 3.72
N PRO A 259 10.28 17.00 4.50
CA PRO A 259 9.21 17.93 4.14
C PRO A 259 9.37 18.64 2.79
N PHE A 260 10.61 18.76 2.30
CA PHE A 260 10.90 19.32 0.98
C PHE A 260 10.39 18.46 -0.19
N ILE A 261 10.02 17.20 0.08
CA ILE A 261 9.43 16.28 -0.89
C ILE A 261 7.92 16.51 -1.05
N LEU A 262 7.23 17.06 -0.05
CA LEU A 262 5.77 17.20 -0.08
C LEU A 262 5.22 17.91 -1.32
N PRO A 263 5.85 18.99 -1.84
CA PRO A 263 5.41 19.63 -3.08
C PRO A 263 5.49 18.74 -4.33
N HIS A 264 6.26 17.66 -4.28
CA HIS A 264 6.42 16.70 -5.38
C HIS A 264 5.41 15.55 -5.33
N LEU A 265 4.72 15.35 -4.21
CA LEU A 265 3.76 14.25 -4.06
C LEU A 265 2.51 14.51 -4.90
N SER A 266 2.08 13.49 -5.65
CA SER A 266 0.77 13.46 -6.29
C SER A 266 -0.31 13.74 -5.27
N ARG A 267 -1.29 14.59 -5.60
CA ARG A 267 -2.36 14.95 -4.67
C ARG A 267 -3.54 14.00 -4.73
N LEU A 268 -3.46 12.93 -5.52
CA LEU A 268 -4.54 11.95 -5.63
C LEU A 268 -4.67 11.12 -4.35
N LYS A 269 -5.92 10.88 -3.92
CA LYS A 269 -6.25 9.86 -2.93
C LYS A 269 -5.80 8.49 -3.44
N SER A 270 -5.35 7.61 -2.55
CA SER A 270 -5.07 6.22 -2.93
C SER A 270 -6.37 5.49 -3.29
N PRO A 271 -6.32 4.33 -3.97
CA PRO A 271 -7.52 3.56 -4.29
C PRO A 271 -8.36 3.20 -3.05
N GLN A 272 -7.74 2.96 -1.90
CA GLN A 272 -8.46 2.74 -0.64
C GLN A 272 -9.26 3.98 -0.24
N ALA A 273 -8.59 5.13 -0.15
CA ALA A 273 -9.21 6.37 0.29
C ALA A 273 -10.31 6.81 -0.68
N LEU A 274 -10.05 6.70 -1.99
CA LEU A 274 -11.02 7.01 -3.03
C LEU A 274 -12.25 6.09 -2.99
N SER A 275 -12.05 4.78 -2.72
CA SER A 275 -13.16 3.84 -2.51
C SER A 275 -14.02 4.23 -1.32
N GLY A 276 -13.41 4.64 -0.21
CA GLY A 276 -14.13 5.13 0.96
C GLY A 276 -14.95 6.37 0.67
N THR A 277 -14.35 7.39 0.05
CA THR A 277 -15.06 8.61 -0.36
C THR A 277 -16.21 8.27 -1.31
N PHE A 278 -15.98 7.44 -2.32
CA PHE A 278 -17.00 7.04 -3.28
C PHE A 278 -18.18 6.31 -2.61
N LEU A 279 -17.90 5.27 -1.83
CA LEU A 279 -18.95 4.48 -1.17
C LEU A 279 -19.77 5.35 -0.20
N LYS A 280 -19.11 6.14 0.66
CA LYS A 280 -19.82 6.97 1.63
C LYS A 280 -20.60 8.10 0.98
N THR A 281 -20.06 8.77 -0.03
CA THR A 281 -20.79 9.84 -0.75
C THR A 281 -22.01 9.29 -1.48
N VAL A 282 -21.84 8.24 -2.28
CA VAL A 282 -22.92 7.72 -3.12
C VAL A 282 -23.99 7.04 -2.27
N LEU A 283 -23.62 6.15 -1.34
CA LEU A 283 -24.62 5.46 -0.51
C LEU A 283 -25.37 6.41 0.41
N SER A 284 -24.70 7.42 0.99
CA SER A 284 -25.37 8.40 1.86
C SER A 284 -26.43 9.20 1.09
N LYS A 285 -26.11 9.67 -0.13
CA LYS A 285 -27.04 10.41 -0.99
C LYS A 285 -28.14 9.54 -1.55
N SER A 286 -27.83 8.35 -2.07
CA SER A 286 -28.83 7.45 -2.70
C SER A 286 -29.81 6.84 -1.70
N LEU A 287 -29.36 6.54 -0.47
CA LEU A 287 -30.20 5.92 0.55
C LEU A 287 -30.76 6.92 1.57
N GLY A 288 -30.36 8.21 1.49
CA GLY A 288 -30.83 9.26 2.40
C GLY A 288 -30.39 9.07 3.85
N VAL A 289 -29.22 8.45 4.07
CA VAL A 289 -28.67 8.17 5.41
C VAL A 289 -27.45 9.03 5.70
N HIS A 290 -27.22 9.37 6.97
CA HIS A 290 -26.00 10.06 7.37
C HIS A 290 -24.76 9.18 7.12
N PRO A 291 -23.60 9.72 6.68
CA PRO A 291 -22.39 8.93 6.41
C PRO A 291 -21.90 8.05 7.57
N SER A 292 -22.19 8.44 8.83
CA SER A 292 -21.87 7.64 10.02
C SER A 292 -22.66 6.32 10.12
N ARG A 293 -23.77 6.21 9.38
CA ARG A 293 -24.58 4.99 9.25
C ARG A 293 -23.98 4.01 8.24
N ILE A 294 -22.95 4.39 7.50
CA ILE A 294 -22.25 3.55 6.53
C ILE A 294 -20.88 3.19 7.13
N TRP A 295 -20.65 1.91 7.36
CA TRP A 295 -19.41 1.39 7.90
C TRP A 295 -18.64 0.64 6.83
N HIS A 296 -17.47 1.17 6.48
CA HIS A 296 -16.63 0.70 5.39
C HIS A 296 -15.39 -0.01 5.93
N LEU A 297 -15.30 -1.31 5.63
CA LEU A 297 -14.13 -2.15 5.82
C LEU A 297 -13.25 -2.16 4.57
N ALA A 298 -11.96 -1.88 4.72
CA ALA A 298 -10.99 -2.14 3.64
C ALA A 298 -10.11 -3.34 3.97
N VAL A 299 -10.03 -4.32 3.05
CA VAL A 299 -9.15 -5.48 3.17
C VAL A 299 -7.93 -5.28 2.27
N MET A 300 -6.76 -5.12 2.89
CA MET A 300 -5.57 -4.56 2.23
C MET A 300 -4.29 -5.38 2.50
N PRO A 301 -3.28 -5.31 1.62
CA PRO A 301 -2.05 -6.10 1.76
C PRO A 301 -1.02 -5.44 2.71
N CYS A 302 -1.39 -4.39 3.46
CA CYS A 302 -0.43 -3.55 4.18
C CYS A 302 -0.99 -2.99 5.49
N PHE A 303 -0.17 -2.97 6.55
CA PHE A 303 -0.53 -2.34 7.83
C PHE A 303 -0.58 -0.81 7.75
N ASP A 304 0.28 -0.17 6.96
CA ASP A 304 0.29 1.30 6.83
C ASP A 304 -1.02 1.85 6.22
N LYS A 305 -1.82 0.99 5.57
CA LYS A 305 -3.17 1.36 5.12
C LYS A 305 -4.12 1.65 6.28
N LYS A 306 -3.90 1.06 7.47
CA LYS A 306 -4.59 1.42 8.72
C LYS A 306 -4.25 2.85 9.14
N LEU A 307 -2.98 3.24 9.05
CA LEU A 307 -2.56 4.62 9.31
C LEU A 307 -3.18 5.60 8.31
N GLU A 308 -3.23 5.23 7.03
CA GLU A 308 -3.92 6.03 6.01
C GLU A 308 -5.39 6.28 6.37
N ALA A 309 -6.14 5.23 6.74
CA ALA A 309 -7.55 5.38 7.13
C ALA A 309 -7.75 6.27 8.37
N SER A 310 -6.73 6.41 9.21
CA SER A 310 -6.78 7.26 10.41
C SER A 310 -6.44 8.75 10.16
N ARG A 311 -6.13 9.14 8.92
CA ARG A 311 -5.76 10.51 8.58
C ARG A 311 -6.95 11.47 8.68
N GLU A 312 -6.73 12.64 9.28
CA GLU A 312 -7.79 13.61 9.58
C GLU A 312 -8.41 14.23 8.32
N GLU A 313 -7.62 14.36 7.25
CA GLU A 313 -8.04 14.84 5.94
C GLU A 313 -8.77 13.79 5.08
N LEU A 314 -8.92 12.55 5.56
CA LEU A 314 -9.68 11.50 4.87
C LEU A 314 -11.01 11.24 5.59
N THR A 315 -11.79 12.32 5.70
CA THR A 315 -13.07 12.38 6.41
C THR A 315 -14.13 13.12 5.59
N ASP A 316 -15.39 12.99 6.01
CA ASP A 316 -16.55 13.63 5.39
C ASP A 316 -16.45 15.16 5.33
N LEU A 317 -15.70 15.77 6.25
CA LEU A 317 -15.41 17.21 6.25
C LEU A 317 -14.80 17.73 4.95
N THR A 318 -14.12 16.87 4.18
CA THR A 318 -13.48 17.29 2.92
C THR A 318 -14.45 17.46 1.75
N TRP A 319 -15.55 16.70 1.75
CA TRP A 319 -16.48 16.66 0.63
C TRP A 319 -17.89 17.13 0.99
N ARG A 320 -18.31 17.09 2.26
CA ARG A 320 -19.63 17.55 2.70
C ARG A 320 -19.78 19.08 2.50
N GLN A 321 -20.91 19.50 1.92
CA GLN A 321 -21.27 20.92 1.77
C GLN A 321 -22.27 21.33 2.87
N GLY A 322 -22.08 22.50 3.47
CA GLY A 322 -23.03 23.10 4.44
C GLY A 322 -22.71 22.80 5.91
N ASP A 323 -22.82 23.85 6.73
CA ASP A 323 -22.49 24.04 8.15
C ASP A 323 -21.13 23.47 8.61
N HIS A 324 -20.25 24.38 9.04
CA HIS A 324 -19.20 24.02 9.99
C HIS A 324 -19.85 23.13 11.06
N PRO A 325 -19.27 21.96 11.38
CA PRO A 325 -19.84 21.12 12.42
C PRO A 325 -20.08 22.02 13.63
N SER A 326 -21.31 22.01 14.17
CA SER A 326 -21.45 22.36 15.57
C SER A 326 -20.38 21.57 16.30
N SER A 327 -19.66 22.20 17.23
CA SER A 327 -18.45 21.67 17.88
C SER A 327 -18.61 20.29 18.57
N GLU A 328 -19.77 19.65 18.44
CA GLU A 328 -20.23 18.44 19.10
C GLU A 328 -20.22 17.18 18.21
N THR A 329 -20.10 17.29 16.88
CA THR A 329 -20.11 16.10 16.00
C THR A 329 -18.72 15.74 15.47
N ALA A 330 -18.26 14.52 15.78
CA ALA A 330 -16.97 14.01 15.33
C ALA A 330 -16.97 13.75 13.81
N PRO A 331 -15.84 14.02 13.10
CA PRO A 331 -15.70 13.71 11.68
C PRO A 331 -15.90 12.22 11.38
N VAL A 332 -16.59 11.91 10.28
CA VAL A 332 -16.77 10.54 9.82
C VAL A 332 -15.64 10.19 8.87
N ARG A 333 -14.88 9.14 9.17
CA ARG A 333 -13.78 8.66 8.31
C ARG A 333 -14.31 8.16 6.96
N ASP A 334 -13.55 8.33 5.89
CA ASP A 334 -13.87 7.71 4.59
C ASP A 334 -13.76 6.16 4.65
N VAL A 335 -12.85 5.65 5.49
CA VAL A 335 -12.64 4.22 5.75
C VAL A 335 -12.66 4.01 7.26
N ASP A 336 -13.58 3.19 7.77
CA ASP A 336 -13.79 3.04 9.22
C ASP A 336 -12.82 2.06 9.84
N CYS A 337 -12.56 0.94 9.17
CA CYS A 337 -11.61 -0.07 9.61
C CYS A 337 -10.84 -0.65 8.43
N VAL A 338 -9.56 -0.93 8.64
CA VAL A 338 -8.72 -1.66 7.68
C VAL A 338 -8.25 -2.95 8.34
N ILE A 339 -8.38 -4.07 7.64
CA ILE A 339 -7.77 -5.35 8.04
C ILE A 339 -6.85 -5.85 6.94
N THR A 340 -5.87 -6.64 7.33
CA THR A 340 -4.89 -7.23 6.42
C THR A 340 -5.31 -8.59 5.86
N ALA A 341 -4.61 -9.10 4.85
CA ALA A 341 -4.82 -10.46 4.34
C ALA A 341 -4.66 -11.52 5.45
N ARG A 342 -3.68 -11.33 6.34
CA ARG A 342 -3.49 -12.17 7.52
C ARG A 342 -4.67 -12.08 8.48
N GLU A 343 -5.14 -10.87 8.78
CA GLU A 343 -6.27 -10.66 9.69
C GLU A 343 -7.59 -11.20 9.13
N LEU A 344 -7.71 -11.38 7.81
CA LEU A 344 -8.86 -12.09 7.22
C LEU A 344 -8.89 -13.57 7.62
N LEU A 345 -7.72 -14.21 7.77
CA LEU A 345 -7.62 -15.58 8.30
C LEU A 345 -8.07 -15.62 9.77
N SER A 346 -7.62 -14.65 10.56
CA SER A 346 -8.02 -14.49 11.96
C SER A 346 -9.52 -14.20 12.10
N LEU A 347 -10.09 -13.37 11.21
CA LEU A 347 -11.51 -13.03 11.19
C LEU A 347 -12.38 -14.27 11.03
N ALA A 348 -12.05 -15.14 10.07
CA ALA A 348 -12.77 -16.39 9.86
C ALA A 348 -12.62 -17.33 11.07
N SER A 349 -11.39 -17.49 11.57
CA SER A 349 -11.09 -18.38 12.69
C SER A 349 -11.80 -17.95 13.98
N SER A 350 -11.81 -16.65 14.31
CA SER A 350 -12.50 -16.09 15.47
C SER A 350 -14.03 -16.24 15.37
N ARG A 351 -14.57 -16.39 14.16
CA ARG A 351 -15.98 -16.69 13.93
C ARG A 351 -16.31 -18.20 13.97
N GLY A 352 -15.28 -19.06 14.08
CA GLY A 352 -15.44 -20.51 14.11
C GLY A 352 -15.53 -21.16 12.72
N PHE A 353 -15.09 -20.48 11.66
CA PHE A 353 -15.12 -21.00 10.29
C PHE A 353 -13.71 -21.10 9.69
N SER A 354 -13.48 -22.14 8.89
CA SER A 354 -12.32 -22.23 8.01
C SER A 354 -12.68 -21.68 6.63
N LEU A 355 -11.89 -20.74 6.13
CA LEU A 355 -12.04 -20.17 4.79
C LEU A 355 -12.06 -21.23 3.68
N ARG A 356 -11.30 -22.33 3.86
CA ARG A 356 -11.27 -23.46 2.92
C ARG A 356 -12.63 -24.13 2.73
N ASN A 357 -13.51 -24.06 3.72
CA ASN A 357 -14.81 -24.72 3.69
C ASN A 357 -15.89 -23.86 3.02
N LEU A 358 -15.59 -22.60 2.71
CA LEU A 358 -16.53 -21.73 2.01
C LEU A 358 -16.65 -22.12 0.53
N PRO A 359 -17.83 -21.95 -0.08
CA PRO A 359 -18.00 -22.22 -1.50
C PRO A 359 -17.04 -21.38 -2.36
N LEU A 360 -16.42 -22.00 -3.37
CA LEU A 360 -15.59 -21.30 -4.36
C LEU A 360 -16.43 -20.87 -5.58
N GLN A 361 -17.66 -20.43 -5.32
CA GLN A 361 -18.65 -20.05 -6.33
C GLN A 361 -19.22 -18.67 -6.02
N PRO A 362 -19.68 -17.91 -7.03
CA PRO A 362 -20.28 -16.61 -6.81
C PRO A 362 -21.47 -16.70 -5.85
N LEU A 363 -21.74 -15.60 -5.14
CA LEU A 363 -22.91 -15.50 -4.28
C LEU A 363 -24.19 -15.73 -5.11
N PRO A 364 -25.18 -16.46 -4.57
CA PRO A 364 -26.49 -16.58 -5.21
C PRO A 364 -27.10 -15.19 -5.45
N SER A 365 -27.78 -15.00 -6.58
CA SER A 365 -28.40 -13.71 -6.93
C SER A 365 -29.42 -13.23 -5.89
N SER A 366 -30.00 -14.13 -5.09
CA SER A 366 -30.89 -13.80 -3.97
C SER A 366 -30.19 -13.07 -2.83
N CYS A 367 -28.85 -13.18 -2.73
CA CYS A 367 -28.03 -12.53 -1.71
C CYS A 367 -27.39 -11.23 -2.21
N ALA A 368 -27.41 -10.97 -3.52
CA ALA A 368 -26.82 -9.79 -4.12
C ALA A 368 -27.87 -8.69 -4.28
N LEU A 369 -27.71 -7.58 -3.54
CA LEU A 369 -28.50 -6.37 -3.78
C LEU A 369 -27.81 -5.50 -4.84
N PRO A 370 -28.56 -4.97 -5.82
CA PRO A 370 -27.97 -4.06 -6.79
C PRO A 370 -27.49 -2.79 -6.09
N PHE A 371 -26.49 -2.14 -6.68
CA PHE A 371 -26.00 -0.90 -6.14
C PHE A 371 -27.10 0.18 -6.27
N PRO A 372 -27.35 1.04 -5.25
CA PRO A 372 -28.53 1.91 -5.26
C PRO A 372 -28.61 2.86 -6.47
N GLU A 373 -27.47 3.35 -6.95
CA GLU A 373 -27.39 4.30 -8.05
C GLU A 373 -27.04 3.59 -9.36
N LYS A 374 -28.03 3.28 -10.20
CA LYS A 374 -27.85 2.52 -11.46
C LYS A 374 -26.84 3.15 -12.43
N THR A 375 -26.76 4.49 -12.46
CA THR A 375 -25.83 5.18 -13.37
C THR A 375 -24.36 4.97 -12.96
N LEU A 376 -24.10 4.98 -11.64
CA LEU A 376 -22.80 4.72 -11.04
C LEU A 376 -22.55 3.22 -10.80
N GLU A 377 -23.59 2.40 -10.81
CA GLU A 377 -23.48 0.95 -10.79
C GLU A 377 -22.64 0.47 -11.99
N SER A 378 -22.79 1.08 -13.17
CA SER A 378 -21.92 0.77 -14.32
C SER A 378 -20.43 1.05 -14.07
N PHE A 379 -20.11 1.95 -13.14
CA PHE A 379 -18.75 2.31 -12.75
C PHE A 379 -18.20 1.34 -11.69
N VAL A 380 -19.03 0.86 -10.75
CA VAL A 380 -18.63 -0.04 -9.63
C VAL A 380 -18.81 -1.51 -9.97
N SER A 381 -19.94 -1.84 -10.56
CA SER A 381 -20.33 -3.16 -11.06
C SER A 381 -19.87 -3.38 -12.50
N PHE A 382 -18.93 -2.55 -12.99
CA PHE A 382 -18.20 -2.89 -14.20
C PHE A 382 -17.66 -4.29 -13.97
N LYS A 383 -18.31 -5.30 -14.59
CA LYS A 383 -17.94 -6.72 -14.52
C LYS A 383 -16.43 -6.75 -14.58
N ARG A 384 -15.76 -7.50 -13.69
CA ARG A 384 -14.30 -7.73 -13.58
C ARG A 384 -13.64 -7.83 -14.96
N ASN A 385 -13.59 -6.73 -15.69
CA ASN A 385 -13.19 -6.67 -17.08
C ASN A 385 -11.73 -6.36 -16.93
N ARG A 386 -11.01 -7.46 -16.66
CA ARG A 386 -9.61 -7.68 -16.93
C ARG A 386 -8.87 -6.35 -17.04
N THR A 387 -8.58 -5.72 -15.91
CA THR A 387 -7.46 -4.78 -15.93
C THR A 387 -6.29 -5.61 -16.41
N GLU A 388 -5.65 -5.20 -17.51
CA GLU A 388 -4.47 -5.87 -18.07
C GLU A 388 -3.35 -5.82 -17.02
N GLN A 389 -3.34 -6.78 -16.10
CA GLN A 389 -2.32 -6.92 -15.06
C GLN A 389 -1.25 -7.80 -15.67
N SER A 390 -0.43 -7.18 -16.51
CA SER A 390 0.72 -7.84 -17.11
C SER A 390 1.94 -7.73 -16.20
N LEU A 391 2.94 -8.58 -16.44
CA LEU A 391 4.25 -8.43 -15.78
C LEU A 391 4.85 -7.02 -15.98
N ALA A 392 4.44 -6.31 -17.06
CA ALA A 392 4.86 -4.94 -17.33
C ALA A 392 4.20 -3.89 -16.41
N THR A 393 2.96 -4.11 -15.95
CA THR A 393 2.34 -3.24 -14.94
C THR A 393 3.07 -3.32 -13.61
N GLY A 394 3.63 -4.50 -13.30
CA GLY A 394 4.20 -4.79 -11.99
C GLY A 394 3.13 -4.99 -10.92
N THR A 395 3.60 -5.23 -9.71
CA THR A 395 2.82 -5.70 -8.53
C THR A 395 2.24 -4.57 -7.67
N SER A 396 2.56 -3.32 -8.00
CA SER A 396 2.12 -2.12 -7.27
C SER A 396 0.74 -1.60 -7.69
N GLY A 397 0.21 -2.07 -8.83
CA GLY A 397 -1.06 -1.61 -9.41
C GLY A 397 -0.92 -0.85 -10.74
N GLY A 398 0.30 -0.62 -11.24
CA GLY A 398 0.54 -0.19 -12.63
C GLY A 398 0.52 1.30 -12.93
N TYR A 399 0.71 2.18 -11.93
CA TYR A 399 0.65 3.64 -12.08
C TYR A 399 1.59 4.18 -13.17
N LEU A 400 2.89 3.88 -13.06
CA LEU A 400 3.87 4.29 -14.06
C LEU A 400 3.60 3.66 -15.42
N HIS A 401 3.15 2.41 -15.44
CA HIS A 401 2.85 1.72 -16.69
C HIS A 401 1.71 2.40 -17.43
N HIS A 402 0.62 2.73 -16.74
CA HIS A 402 -0.51 3.45 -17.33
C HIS A 402 -0.08 4.79 -17.91
N VAL A 403 0.69 5.59 -17.15
CA VAL A 403 1.27 6.85 -17.65
C VAL A 403 2.09 6.62 -18.94
N LEU A 404 2.96 5.61 -18.97
CA LEU A 404 3.74 5.31 -20.18
C LEU A 404 2.84 4.95 -21.37
N MET A 405 1.84 4.10 -21.18
CA MET A 405 0.93 3.67 -22.24
C MET A 405 0.08 4.83 -22.77
N THR A 406 -0.43 5.70 -21.89
CA THR A 406 -1.18 6.90 -22.27
C THR A 406 -0.33 7.81 -23.16
N PHE A 407 0.91 8.10 -22.75
CA PHE A 407 1.81 8.95 -23.54
C PHE A 407 2.27 8.27 -24.83
N GLN A 408 2.44 6.95 -24.85
CA GLN A 408 2.78 6.20 -26.05
C GLN A 408 1.63 6.20 -27.06
N ALA A 409 0.38 6.02 -26.60
CA ALA A 409 -0.81 6.09 -27.45
C ALA A 409 -0.95 7.47 -28.12
N ARG A 410 -0.72 8.55 -27.35
CA ARG A 410 -0.71 9.94 -27.85
C ARG A 410 0.45 10.27 -28.79
N ASN A 411 1.49 9.43 -28.84
CA ASN A 411 2.66 9.62 -29.69
C ASN A 411 2.92 8.36 -30.55
N PRO A 412 2.11 8.10 -31.59
CA PRO A 412 2.24 6.90 -32.41
C PRO A 412 3.66 6.72 -32.96
N GLY A 413 4.19 5.50 -32.91
CA GLY A 413 5.55 5.15 -33.34
C GLY A 413 6.69 5.62 -32.43
N SER A 414 6.36 6.11 -31.23
CA SER A 414 7.33 6.25 -30.14
C SER A 414 7.83 4.88 -29.66
N GLN A 415 9.07 4.86 -29.15
CA GLN A 415 9.73 3.66 -28.63
C GLN A 415 10.08 3.81 -27.16
N LEU A 416 9.85 2.76 -26.37
CA LEU A 416 10.17 2.73 -24.95
C LEU A 416 11.58 2.17 -24.74
N VAL A 417 12.46 2.98 -24.16
CA VAL A 417 13.80 2.57 -23.73
C VAL A 417 13.78 2.28 -22.23
N ILE A 418 14.15 1.08 -21.84
CA ILE A 418 14.12 0.62 -20.45
C ILE A 418 15.56 0.48 -19.93
N ASN A 419 15.90 1.30 -18.95
CA ASN A 419 17.20 1.29 -18.28
C ASN A 419 17.06 0.65 -16.90
N ARG A 420 17.44 -0.61 -16.79
CA ARG A 420 17.39 -1.33 -15.51
C ARG A 420 18.56 -0.90 -14.62
N GLY A 421 18.24 -0.54 -13.38
CA GLY A 421 19.24 -0.24 -12.36
C GLY A 421 20.00 -1.48 -11.91
N ARG A 422 20.92 -1.30 -10.97
CA ARG A 422 21.68 -2.42 -10.37
C ARG A 422 20.79 -3.38 -9.57
N ASN A 423 19.66 -2.89 -9.05
CA ASN A 423 18.63 -3.66 -8.36
C ASN A 423 17.36 -3.69 -9.24
N VAL A 424 16.66 -4.82 -9.25
CA VAL A 424 15.38 -5.04 -9.95
C VAL A 424 14.29 -4.04 -9.51
N ASP A 425 14.39 -3.52 -8.30
CA ASP A 425 13.46 -2.54 -7.72
C ASP A 425 13.67 -1.09 -8.22
N VAL A 426 14.69 -0.85 -9.06
CA VAL A 426 14.93 0.47 -9.67
C VAL A 426 15.02 0.33 -11.18
N VAL A 427 14.06 0.94 -11.88
CA VAL A 427 14.00 0.91 -13.34
C VAL A 427 13.66 2.31 -13.85
N GLU A 428 14.47 2.81 -14.78
CA GLU A 428 14.18 4.04 -15.52
C GLU A 428 13.55 3.71 -16.87
N TYR A 429 12.60 4.54 -17.29
CA TYR A 429 11.89 4.41 -18.55
C TYR A 429 11.98 5.74 -19.30
N ILE A 430 12.31 5.68 -20.58
CA ILE A 430 12.39 6.85 -21.45
C ILE A 430 11.54 6.55 -22.69
N LEU A 431 10.48 7.31 -22.87
CA LEU A 431 9.68 7.27 -24.09
C LEU A 431 10.33 8.19 -25.13
N MET A 432 10.79 7.62 -26.23
CA MET A 432 11.47 8.32 -27.31
C MET A 432 10.51 8.53 -28.49
N SER A 433 10.50 9.72 -29.08
CA SER A 433 9.75 10.00 -30.30
C SER A 433 10.33 9.24 -31.50
N LYS A 434 9.61 9.26 -32.64
CA LYS A 434 10.11 8.72 -33.92
C LYS A 434 11.46 9.33 -34.33
N ASP A 435 11.74 10.56 -33.92
CA ASP A 435 12.95 11.32 -34.22
C ASP A 435 14.03 11.17 -33.13
N ASN A 436 13.92 10.15 -32.27
CA ASN A 436 14.82 9.89 -31.14
C ASN A 436 14.97 11.06 -30.16
N GLN A 437 13.89 11.84 -29.95
CA GLN A 437 13.86 12.86 -28.88
C GLN A 437 13.12 12.32 -27.65
N PRO A 438 13.60 12.58 -26.42
CA PRO A 438 12.89 12.15 -25.22
C PRO A 438 11.58 12.90 -25.05
N ILE A 439 10.46 12.18 -25.08
CA ILE A 439 9.11 12.70 -24.82
C ILE A 439 8.86 12.74 -23.31
N LEU A 440 9.14 11.62 -22.65
CA LEU A 440 8.82 11.42 -21.25
C LEU A 440 9.91 10.59 -20.58
N LYS A 441 10.39 11.05 -19.43
CA LYS A 441 11.30 10.30 -18.59
C LYS A 441 10.61 9.96 -17.27
N THR A 442 10.51 8.68 -16.94
CA THR A 442 9.90 8.20 -15.68
C THR A 442 10.78 7.17 -14.99
N ALA A 443 10.50 6.87 -13.72
CA ALA A 443 11.22 5.83 -13.01
C ALA A 443 10.37 5.14 -11.94
N ARG A 444 10.75 3.90 -11.63
CA ARG A 444 10.22 3.10 -10.53
C ARG A 444 11.29 2.97 -9.44
N TYR A 445 10.91 3.22 -8.19
CA TYR A 445 11.75 3.07 -7.01
C TYR A 445 10.99 2.32 -5.91
N TYR A 446 11.27 1.02 -5.75
CA TYR A 446 10.70 0.20 -4.69
C TYR A 446 11.70 -0.07 -3.58
N GLY A 447 11.24 -0.19 -2.34
CA GLY A 447 12.10 -0.45 -1.18
C GLY A 447 12.79 0.81 -0.64
N PHE A 448 12.79 0.96 0.68
CA PHE A 448 13.31 2.17 1.35
C PHE A 448 14.76 2.53 1.05
N ARG A 449 15.63 1.53 0.89
CA ARG A 449 17.03 1.76 0.50
C ARG A 449 17.13 2.53 -0.81
N ASN A 450 16.24 2.24 -1.77
CA ASN A 450 16.20 2.94 -3.04
C ASN A 450 15.52 4.30 -2.92
N ILE A 451 14.46 4.40 -2.11
CA ILE A 451 13.76 5.65 -1.81
C ILE A 451 14.71 6.69 -1.19
N GLN A 452 15.55 6.28 -0.23
CA GLN A 452 16.57 7.13 0.38
C GLN A 452 17.53 7.70 -0.67
N ASN A 453 17.88 6.92 -1.69
CA ASN A 453 18.72 7.39 -2.80
C ASN A 453 18.00 8.42 -3.67
N LEU A 454 16.71 8.21 -3.95
CA LEU A 454 15.88 9.15 -4.70
C LEU A 454 15.74 10.49 -3.96
N VAL A 455 15.38 10.44 -2.69
CA VAL A 455 15.16 11.63 -1.85
C VAL A 455 16.43 12.48 -1.73
N ARG A 456 17.61 11.85 -1.58
CA ARG A 456 18.89 12.57 -1.56
C ARG A 456 19.16 13.34 -2.85
N LYS A 457 18.73 12.83 -4.01
CA LYS A 457 18.86 13.51 -5.32
C LYS A 457 17.90 14.70 -5.47
N LEU A 458 16.79 14.71 -4.73
CA LEU A 458 15.78 15.78 -4.77
C LEU A 458 16.02 16.86 -3.71
N LYS A 459 17.01 16.69 -2.84
CA LYS A 459 17.36 17.67 -1.80
C LYS A 459 17.79 18.99 -2.46
N PRO A 460 17.16 20.13 -2.14
CA PRO A 460 17.57 21.42 -2.68
C PRO A 460 19.04 21.73 -2.38
N ALA A 461 19.75 22.32 -3.33
CA ALA A 461 21.13 22.73 -3.14
C ALA A 461 21.25 23.71 -1.97
N ARG A 462 22.10 23.41 -0.99
CA ARG A 462 22.33 24.32 0.15
C ARG A 462 22.95 25.62 -0.36
N VAL A 463 22.29 26.75 -0.12
CA VAL A 463 22.91 28.07 -0.28
C VAL A 463 23.97 28.20 0.81
N SER A 464 25.25 28.23 0.43
CA SER A 464 26.39 28.36 1.34
C SER A 464 26.27 29.64 2.17
N LYS A 465 25.75 29.53 3.40
CA LYS A 465 25.78 30.59 4.41
C LYS A 465 27.11 30.52 5.16
N LEU A 466 28.19 30.96 4.51
CA LEU A 466 29.41 31.34 5.26
C LEU A 466 29.13 32.71 5.91
N PRO A 467 29.19 32.84 7.24
CA PRO A 467 29.05 34.14 7.89
C PRO A 467 30.27 35.00 7.54
N GLY A 468 30.05 36.13 6.84
CA GLY A 468 31.09 37.14 6.58
C GLY A 468 31.65 37.21 5.16
N ALA A 469 31.16 36.40 4.20
CA ALA A 469 31.56 36.57 2.80
C ALA A 469 30.70 37.65 2.11
N ASN A 470 31.28 38.84 1.89
CA ASN A 470 30.68 39.89 1.07
C ASN A 470 30.30 39.34 -0.32
N PRO A 471 29.07 39.57 -0.83
CA PRO A 471 28.62 39.02 -2.11
C PRO A 471 29.26 39.67 -3.36
N ALA A 472 30.31 40.47 -3.20
CA ALA A 472 30.87 41.32 -4.26
C ALA A 472 32.12 40.76 -4.99
N VAL A 473 32.61 39.56 -4.67
CA VAL A 473 33.79 39.01 -5.36
C VAL A 473 33.43 37.72 -6.11
N ARG A 474 32.96 37.88 -7.36
CA ARG A 474 32.93 36.80 -8.36
C ARG A 474 34.37 36.41 -8.71
N ARG A 475 34.91 35.40 -8.01
CA ARG A 475 36.15 34.74 -8.42
C ARG A 475 35.85 33.92 -9.67
N ARG A 476 36.33 34.37 -10.83
CA ARG A 476 36.30 33.59 -12.09
C ARG A 476 37.05 32.27 -11.86
N GLN A 477 36.33 31.15 -11.77
CA GLN A 477 36.91 29.82 -11.97
C GLN A 477 37.04 29.55 -13.47
N PRO A 478 38.07 28.79 -13.90
CA PRO A 478 38.31 28.53 -15.31
C PRO A 478 37.21 27.65 -15.89
N ALA A 479 36.78 28.00 -17.11
CA ALA A 479 35.71 27.35 -17.84
C ALA A 479 36.05 25.88 -18.14
N SER A 480 35.42 24.96 -17.41
CA SER A 480 35.20 23.59 -17.91
C SER A 480 34.13 23.66 -19.00
N ARG A 481 34.46 23.11 -20.17
CA ARG A 481 33.80 23.33 -21.47
C ARG A 481 32.46 22.60 -21.67
N ASN A 482 31.72 22.28 -20.60
CA ASN A 482 30.42 21.61 -20.68
C ASN A 482 29.28 22.43 -20.03
N ALA A 483 29.21 23.73 -20.31
CA ALA A 483 28.14 24.60 -19.86
C ALA A 483 27.21 24.97 -21.03
N ALA A 484 26.38 24.01 -21.41
CA ALA A 484 25.17 24.22 -22.21
C ALA A 484 24.10 23.20 -21.76
N SER A 485 23.71 23.26 -20.48
CA SER A 485 22.43 22.74 -19.97
C SER A 485 22.14 23.42 -18.64
N THR A 486 21.35 24.48 -18.71
CA THR A 486 20.94 25.36 -17.62
C THR A 486 20.08 24.62 -16.60
N GLY A 487 20.54 24.56 -15.34
CA GLY A 487 19.69 24.66 -14.14
C GLY A 487 18.69 23.54 -13.80
N SER A 488 19.18 22.34 -13.45
CA SER A 488 18.51 21.46 -12.48
C SER A 488 19.49 20.38 -12.02
N SER A 489 19.94 20.44 -10.77
CA SER A 489 20.63 19.30 -10.13
C SER A 489 19.64 18.33 -9.47
N GLY A 490 18.36 18.39 -9.83
CA GLY A 490 17.32 17.42 -9.46
C GLY A 490 16.95 16.59 -10.69
N SER A 491 16.67 15.31 -10.49
CA SER A 491 16.41 14.36 -11.58
C SER A 491 15.31 14.83 -12.57
N ASP A 492 15.62 14.81 -13.86
CA ASP A 492 14.77 15.19 -15.00
C ASP A 492 13.60 14.21 -15.27
N TYR A 493 12.98 13.68 -14.22
CA TYR A 493 11.80 12.83 -14.37
C TYR A 493 10.53 13.68 -14.41
N ALA A 494 9.57 13.26 -15.23
CA ALA A 494 8.20 13.75 -15.17
C ALA A 494 7.44 13.09 -14.02
N TYR A 495 7.58 11.77 -13.88
CA TYR A 495 6.88 10.95 -12.90
C TYR A 495 7.79 9.86 -12.31
N VAL A 496 7.67 9.61 -11.01
CA VAL A 496 8.34 8.51 -10.33
C VAL A 496 7.35 7.75 -9.47
N GLU A 497 7.24 6.45 -9.73
CA GLU A 497 6.46 5.54 -8.89
C GLU A 497 7.32 5.05 -7.73
N VAL A 498 6.82 5.24 -6.52
CA VAL A 498 7.52 5.00 -5.26
C VAL A 498 6.70 4.04 -4.40
N MET A 499 7.29 2.91 -4.03
CA MET A 499 6.67 1.92 -3.13
C MET A 499 7.62 1.57 -2.00
N ALA A 500 7.10 1.62 -0.78
CA ALA A 500 7.78 1.26 0.46
C ALA A 500 8.41 -0.14 0.43
N CYS A 501 7.62 -1.13 0.00
CA CYS A 501 8.00 -2.54 0.01
C CYS A 501 8.81 -2.90 -1.25
N PRO A 502 9.93 -3.64 -1.13
CA PRO A 502 10.59 -4.25 -2.29
C PRO A 502 9.62 -5.16 -3.02
N GLY A 503 9.62 -5.14 -4.35
CA GLY A 503 8.65 -5.91 -5.14
C GLY A 503 7.19 -5.45 -5.01
N GLY A 504 6.90 -4.26 -4.47
CA GLY A 504 5.55 -3.68 -4.48
C GLY A 504 4.57 -4.27 -3.45
N CYS A 505 3.27 -4.14 -3.72
CA CYS A 505 2.22 -4.42 -2.74
C CYS A 505 1.96 -5.92 -2.51
N THR A 506 2.36 -6.80 -3.44
CA THR A 506 2.26 -8.26 -3.25
C THR A 506 3.18 -8.78 -2.14
N ASN A 507 4.24 -8.03 -1.84
CA ASN A 507 5.14 -8.22 -0.70
C ASN A 507 4.85 -7.25 0.46
N GLY A 508 3.62 -6.73 0.55
CA GLY A 508 3.22 -5.81 1.60
C GLY A 508 3.26 -6.44 2.99
N GLY A 509 3.49 -5.63 4.03
CA GLY A 509 3.66 -6.13 5.40
C GLY A 509 2.48 -6.93 5.96
N GLY A 510 1.27 -6.71 5.45
CA GLY A 510 0.04 -7.38 5.87
C GLY A 510 -0.34 -8.63 5.05
N GLN A 511 0.52 -9.05 4.11
CA GLN A 511 0.31 -10.26 3.32
C GLN A 511 0.49 -11.52 4.17
N ILE A 512 -0.16 -12.61 3.75
CA ILE A 512 0.04 -13.93 4.35
C ILE A 512 1.47 -14.38 4.03
N ARG A 513 2.23 -14.70 5.07
CA ARG A 513 3.60 -15.22 4.96
C ARG A 513 3.61 -16.74 4.97
N VAL A 514 4.78 -17.32 4.72
CA VAL A 514 4.98 -18.78 4.65
C VAL A 514 4.57 -19.44 5.97
N GLU A 515 4.96 -18.83 7.09
CA GLU A 515 4.62 -19.25 8.44
C GLU A 515 3.09 -19.27 8.66
N ASP A 516 2.41 -18.16 8.36
CA ASP A 516 0.95 -18.03 8.49
C ASP A 516 0.21 -19.08 7.64
N ALA A 517 0.70 -19.31 6.42
CA ALA A 517 0.14 -20.30 5.51
C ALA A 517 0.32 -21.74 6.02
N ARG A 518 1.50 -22.07 6.56
CA ARG A 518 1.76 -23.39 7.17
C ARG A 518 0.84 -23.64 8.36
N GLU A 519 0.67 -22.65 9.24
CA GLU A 519 -0.24 -22.75 10.39
C GLU A 519 -1.69 -22.97 9.96
N THR A 520 -2.15 -22.22 8.96
CA THR A 520 -3.52 -22.29 8.45
C THR A 520 -3.81 -23.64 7.77
N ILE A 521 -2.86 -24.14 6.97
CA ILE A 521 -3.01 -25.44 6.27
C ILE A 521 -2.83 -26.61 7.25
N GLY A 522 -1.84 -26.55 8.15
CA GLY A 522 -1.52 -27.60 9.12
C GLY A 522 -2.61 -27.82 10.16
N SER A 523 -3.21 -26.74 10.68
CA SER A 523 -4.37 -26.81 11.58
C SER A 523 -5.58 -27.52 10.96
N SER A 524 -5.65 -27.57 9.61
CA SER A 524 -6.73 -28.22 8.88
C SER A 524 -6.50 -29.72 8.62
N GLN A 525 -5.26 -30.21 8.73
CA GLN A 525 -4.89 -31.60 8.38
C GLN A 525 -4.50 -32.46 9.59
N GLY A 526 -4.41 -31.90 10.80
CA GLY A 526 -4.03 -32.65 12.00
C GLY A 526 -2.61 -33.22 11.97
N GLU A 527 -1.78 -32.78 11.00
CA GLU A 527 -0.38 -33.15 10.90
C GLU A 527 0.48 -32.19 11.72
N VAL A 528 1.23 -32.73 12.68
CA VAL A 528 2.24 -32.00 13.45
C VAL A 528 3.41 -31.72 12.52
N THR A 529 3.39 -30.58 11.84
CA THR A 529 4.56 -30.08 11.11
C THR A 529 5.60 -29.57 12.11
N ASP A 530 6.89 -29.62 11.76
CA ASP A 530 7.97 -29.07 12.58
C ASP A 530 7.84 -27.53 12.66
N GLU A 531 7.04 -27.08 13.63
CA GLU A 531 6.59 -25.69 13.87
C GLU A 531 7.73 -24.68 14.13
N SER A 532 8.98 -25.14 14.22
CA SER A 532 10.08 -24.36 14.77
C SER A 532 11.04 -23.72 13.76
N SER A 533 10.94 -24.06 12.47
CA SER A 533 11.91 -23.58 11.47
C SER A 533 11.46 -22.28 10.78
N LYS A 534 12.14 -21.17 11.10
CA LYS A 534 11.98 -19.90 10.36
C LYS A 534 12.19 -20.16 8.86
N PRO A 535 11.30 -19.67 7.98
CA PRO A 535 11.41 -19.94 6.55
C PRO A 535 12.73 -19.36 6.01
N SER A 536 13.38 -20.13 5.13
CA SER A 536 14.63 -19.68 4.52
C SER A 536 14.38 -18.48 3.60
N PRO A 537 15.38 -17.61 3.35
CA PRO A 537 15.23 -16.53 2.36
C PRO A 537 14.94 -17.03 0.93
N HIS A 538 15.28 -18.28 0.61
CA HIS A 538 14.90 -18.89 -0.67
C HIS A 538 13.40 -19.22 -0.70
N GLU A 539 12.89 -19.78 0.39
CA GLU A 539 11.48 -20.13 0.54
C GLU A 539 10.59 -18.89 0.53
N GLN A 540 10.98 -17.83 1.23
CA GLN A 540 10.25 -16.55 1.20
C GLN A 540 10.18 -15.97 -0.22
N ARG A 541 11.28 -16.06 -0.99
CA ARG A 541 11.30 -15.60 -2.39
C ARG A 541 10.43 -16.48 -3.29
N ALA A 542 10.44 -17.80 -3.10
CA ALA A 542 9.58 -18.71 -3.85
C ALA A 542 8.10 -18.49 -3.52
N TRP A 543 7.78 -18.21 -2.25
CA TRP A 543 6.44 -17.83 -1.82
C TRP A 543 5.97 -16.55 -2.52
N LEU A 544 6.78 -15.48 -2.47
CA LEU A 544 6.45 -14.23 -3.13
C LEU A 544 6.26 -14.42 -4.64
N ALA A 545 7.09 -15.23 -5.29
CA ALA A 545 6.94 -15.53 -6.72
C ALA A 545 5.59 -16.19 -7.04
N ARG A 546 5.07 -17.06 -6.17
CA ARG A 546 3.73 -17.65 -6.34
C ARG A 546 2.61 -16.63 -6.11
N VAL A 547 2.79 -15.72 -5.15
CA VAL A 547 1.84 -14.61 -4.94
C VAL A 547 1.81 -13.69 -6.16
N ASP A 548 2.97 -13.36 -6.73
CA ASP A 548 3.07 -12.57 -7.95
C ASP A 548 2.44 -13.33 -9.14
N GLU A 549 2.69 -14.63 -9.28
CA GLU A 549 2.06 -15.47 -10.30
C GLU A 549 0.53 -15.44 -10.18
N ALA A 550 -0.02 -15.67 -8.98
CA ALA A 550 -1.46 -15.60 -8.73
C ALA A 550 -2.05 -14.21 -8.98
N TYR A 551 -1.27 -13.15 -8.73
CA TYR A 551 -1.67 -11.77 -9.01
C TYR A 551 -1.78 -11.51 -10.51
N PHE A 552 -0.85 -12.04 -11.32
CA PHE A 552 -0.88 -11.88 -12.78
C PHE A 552 -1.78 -12.90 -13.49
N SER A 553 -2.08 -14.05 -12.87
CA SER A 553 -2.93 -15.09 -13.46
C SER A 553 -4.43 -14.75 -13.48
N MET A 554 -4.82 -13.58 -12.96
CA MET A 554 -6.19 -13.03 -13.01
C MET A 554 -6.84 -13.08 -14.41
N GLU A 555 -6.03 -13.20 -15.46
CA GLU A 555 -6.48 -13.21 -16.85
C GLU A 555 -6.80 -14.61 -17.41
N SER A 556 -6.23 -15.70 -16.88
CA SER A 556 -6.17 -17.01 -17.57
C SER A 556 -7.36 -17.96 -17.34
N ASP A 557 -8.18 -17.76 -16.31
CA ASP A 557 -9.25 -18.71 -15.93
C ASP A 557 -10.58 -18.45 -16.67
N SER A 558 -10.54 -18.50 -18.00
CA SER A 558 -11.74 -18.49 -18.85
C SER A 558 -12.33 -19.89 -18.97
N GLU A 559 -13.48 -20.12 -18.33
CA GLU A 559 -14.49 -21.06 -18.83
C GLU A 559 -15.22 -20.41 -20.02
N PRO A 560 -15.72 -21.21 -20.99
CA PRO A 560 -16.35 -20.71 -22.21
C PRO A 560 -17.78 -20.24 -21.92
N GLU A 561 -17.94 -19.12 -21.21
CA GLU A 561 -19.22 -18.41 -21.18
C GLU A 561 -19.31 -17.53 -22.44
N VAL A 562 -20.25 -17.90 -23.33
CA VAL A 562 -20.67 -17.23 -24.57
C VAL A 562 -20.01 -15.86 -24.77
N GLU A 563 -18.93 -15.84 -25.56
CA GLU A 563 -18.27 -14.62 -26.02
C GLU A 563 -19.29 -13.73 -26.72
N ILE A 564 -19.90 -12.80 -25.99
CA ILE A 564 -20.19 -11.50 -26.59
C ILE A 564 -18.82 -10.84 -26.67
N GLN A 565 -18.16 -11.01 -27.82
CA GLN A 565 -16.94 -10.31 -28.19
C GLN A 565 -17.22 -8.80 -28.11
N SER A 566 -17.03 -8.20 -26.94
CA SER A 566 -16.82 -6.76 -26.87
C SER A 566 -15.47 -6.51 -27.54
N PRO A 567 -15.39 -5.68 -28.58
CA PRO A 567 -14.13 -5.38 -29.24
C PRO A 567 -13.13 -4.87 -28.20
N GLU A 568 -11.85 -5.24 -28.31
CA GLU A 568 -10.77 -4.69 -27.47
C GLU A 568 -10.88 -3.16 -27.48
N THR A 569 -11.43 -2.59 -26.40
CA THR A 569 -11.64 -1.15 -26.28
C THR A 569 -10.27 -0.49 -26.24
N SER A 570 -10.03 0.50 -27.09
CA SER A 570 -8.77 1.23 -27.12
C SER A 570 -8.47 1.85 -25.75
N LEU A 571 -7.20 2.16 -25.46
CA LEU A 571 -6.84 2.86 -24.21
C LEU A 571 -7.61 4.19 -24.08
N GLU A 572 -7.81 4.89 -25.20
CA GLU A 572 -8.58 6.14 -25.26
C GLU A 572 -10.05 5.91 -24.86
N ASP A 573 -10.68 4.84 -25.34
CA ASP A 573 -12.05 4.47 -24.94
C ASP A 573 -12.14 4.11 -23.45
N LYS A 574 -11.11 3.42 -22.92
CA LYS A 574 -11.02 3.09 -21.49
C LYS A 574 -10.91 4.38 -20.65
N GLU A 575 -10.01 5.30 -21.00
CA GLU A 575 -9.83 6.60 -20.34
C GLU A 575 -11.11 7.44 -20.41
N ALA A 576 -11.73 7.56 -21.59
CA ALA A 576 -12.97 8.32 -21.77
C ALA A 576 -14.12 7.78 -20.92
N ARG A 577 -14.22 6.46 -20.77
CA ARG A 577 -15.22 5.83 -19.89
C ARG A 577 -14.98 6.19 -18.42
N ILE A 578 -13.73 6.14 -17.97
CA ILE A 578 -13.36 6.48 -16.58
C ILE A 578 -13.65 7.96 -16.30
N HIS A 579 -13.27 8.87 -17.22
CA HIS A 579 -13.61 10.29 -17.13
C HIS A 579 -15.12 10.51 -17.04
N GLY A 580 -15.90 9.86 -17.91
CA GLY A 580 -17.37 9.95 -17.86
C GLY A 580 -17.96 9.41 -16.54
N GLY A 581 -17.36 8.38 -15.94
CA GLY A 581 -17.75 7.88 -14.62
C GLY A 581 -17.47 8.87 -13.49
N LEU A 582 -16.27 9.46 -13.48
CA LEU A 582 -15.86 10.48 -12.50
C LEU A 582 -16.69 11.77 -12.63
N GLU A 583 -16.98 12.19 -13.85
CA GLU A 583 -17.84 13.34 -14.11
C GLU A 583 -19.27 13.09 -13.61
N ARG A 584 -19.86 11.94 -13.93
CA ARG A 584 -21.18 11.55 -13.40
C ARG A 584 -21.20 11.50 -11.88
N TRP A 585 -20.15 10.99 -11.24
CA TRP A 585 -20.06 10.98 -9.77
C TRP A 585 -20.02 12.41 -9.21
N SER A 586 -19.18 13.28 -9.77
CA SER A 586 -19.10 14.69 -9.38
C SER A 586 -20.43 15.42 -9.55
N GLN A 587 -21.10 15.24 -10.70
CA GLN A 587 -22.42 15.81 -10.99
C GLN A 587 -23.51 15.24 -10.08
N PHE A 588 -23.52 13.91 -9.87
CA PHE A 588 -24.47 13.25 -8.99
C PHE A 588 -24.37 13.80 -7.58
N MET A 589 -23.15 14.05 -7.09
CA MET A 589 -22.93 14.58 -5.75
C MET A 589 -23.11 16.10 -5.64
N ASP A 590 -23.05 16.83 -6.75
CA ASP A 590 -22.89 18.29 -6.80
C ASP A 590 -21.64 18.77 -6.04
N ILE A 591 -20.55 17.99 -6.12
CA ILE A 591 -19.27 18.27 -5.45
C ILE A 591 -18.18 18.21 -6.51
N PRO A 592 -17.26 19.20 -6.59
CA PRO A 592 -16.20 19.17 -7.59
C PRO A 592 -15.26 17.98 -7.36
N LEU A 593 -14.79 17.37 -8.46
CA LEU A 593 -13.87 16.23 -8.41
C LEU A 593 -12.59 16.53 -7.60
N SER A 594 -12.14 17.79 -7.55
CA SER A 594 -11.01 18.22 -6.73
C SER A 594 -11.20 18.00 -5.23
N LYS A 595 -12.43 17.96 -4.72
CA LYS A 595 -12.73 17.62 -3.32
C LYS A 595 -12.96 16.12 -3.10
N LEU A 596 -13.39 15.41 -4.14
CA LEU A 596 -13.68 13.98 -4.06
C LEU A 596 -12.43 13.12 -4.21
N ALA A 597 -11.59 13.44 -5.21
CA ALA A 597 -10.50 12.57 -5.64
C ALA A 597 -9.10 12.97 -5.13
N TYR A 598 -8.96 14.20 -4.61
CA TYR A 598 -7.67 14.73 -4.18
C TYR A 598 -7.61 14.88 -2.66
N THR A 599 -6.39 14.87 -2.14
CA THR A 599 -6.06 15.01 -0.73
C THR A 599 -4.95 16.05 -0.55
N THR A 600 -4.54 16.25 0.70
CA THR A 600 -3.47 17.15 1.10
C THR A 600 -2.47 16.39 1.96
N TYR A 601 -1.25 16.89 2.01
CA TYR A 601 -0.21 16.37 2.89
C TYR A 601 0.18 17.43 3.89
N ARG A 602 0.58 16.99 5.07
CA ARG A 602 1.00 17.89 6.14
C ARG A 602 2.45 17.62 6.51
N LYS A 603 3.19 18.69 6.77
CA LYS A 603 4.47 18.57 7.46
C LYS A 603 4.20 18.12 8.89
N VAL A 604 4.75 16.97 9.28
CA VAL A 604 4.70 16.52 10.67
C VAL A 604 5.83 17.21 11.42
N GLU A 605 5.49 18.11 12.34
CA GLU A 605 6.49 18.70 13.24
C GLU A 605 6.65 17.77 14.45
N SER A 606 7.78 17.07 14.53
CA SER A 606 8.09 16.25 15.70
C SER A 606 8.38 17.16 16.90
N ASP A 607 7.56 17.07 17.94
CA ASP A 607 7.81 17.71 19.23
C ASP A 607 8.75 16.89 20.14
N VAL A 608 9.17 15.70 19.70
CA VAL A 608 10.05 14.80 20.45
C VAL A 608 11.41 15.48 20.66
N GLY A 609 11.74 15.78 21.93
CA GLY A 609 13.00 16.45 22.32
C GLY A 609 12.91 17.97 22.49
N LYS A 610 11.71 18.58 22.37
CA LYS A 610 11.48 19.94 22.88
C LYS A 610 11.13 19.82 24.37
N ASP A 611 11.70 20.67 25.23
CA ASP A 611 11.39 20.69 26.66
C ASP A 611 9.87 20.92 26.86
N GLN A 612 9.13 19.84 27.16
CA GLN A 612 7.71 19.91 27.50
C GLN A 612 7.50 19.42 28.93
N THR A 613 6.72 20.18 29.68
CA THR A 613 6.37 19.91 31.07
C THR A 613 5.56 18.60 31.20
N PRO A 614 5.77 17.82 32.29
CA PRO A 614 5.24 16.46 32.42
C PRO A 614 3.70 16.33 32.52
N ALA A 615 2.95 17.43 32.47
CA ALA A 615 1.49 17.42 32.53
C ALA A 615 0.80 17.18 31.15
N ASN A 616 1.56 17.20 30.04
CA ASN A 616 0.97 17.19 28.70
C ASN A 616 0.85 15.82 28.03
N ASP A 617 1.62 14.80 28.42
CA ASP A 617 1.63 13.52 27.70
C ASP A 617 0.38 12.67 27.98
N THR A 618 -0.03 12.54 29.23
CA THR A 618 -1.29 11.85 29.58
C THR A 618 -2.50 12.57 29.00
N THR A 619 -2.49 13.91 29.01
CA THR A 619 -3.58 14.73 28.48
C THR A 619 -3.66 14.64 26.96
N ARG A 620 -2.53 14.59 26.24
CA ARG A 620 -2.49 14.36 24.78
C ARG A 620 -2.92 12.96 24.39
N VAL A 621 -2.53 11.93 25.13
CA VAL A 621 -2.98 10.54 24.87
C VAL A 621 -4.48 10.42 25.11
N VAL A 622 -5.02 11.10 26.14
CA VAL A 622 -6.46 11.17 26.41
C VAL A 622 -7.20 12.03 25.37
N GLU A 623 -6.63 13.11 24.85
CA GLU A 623 -7.22 13.89 23.75
C GLU A 623 -7.20 13.14 22.41
N LEU A 624 -6.11 12.41 22.12
CA LEU A 624 -6.04 11.51 20.97
C LEU A 624 -7.07 10.38 21.11
N ALA A 625 -7.20 9.77 22.29
CA ALA A 625 -8.23 8.77 22.57
C ALA A 625 -9.66 9.35 22.51
N GLY A 626 -9.86 10.58 22.99
CA GLY A 626 -11.15 11.28 23.00
C GLY A 626 -11.61 11.72 21.62
N LYS A 627 -10.68 12.09 20.72
CA LYS A 627 -10.97 12.35 19.30
C LYS A 627 -11.22 11.07 18.48
N ILE A 628 -10.87 9.90 19.03
CA ILE A 628 -11.08 8.58 18.43
C ILE A 628 -12.41 7.94 18.88
N GLY A 629 -13.15 8.58 19.78
CA GLY A 629 -14.39 8.04 20.36
C GLY A 629 -15.61 8.12 19.44
N GLY A 630 -15.74 7.18 18.51
CA GLY A 630 -17.05 6.59 18.25
C GLY A 630 -17.41 5.68 19.42
N GLY A 631 -18.17 6.21 20.39
CA GLY A 631 -18.82 5.45 21.48
C GLY A 631 -17.90 4.62 22.38
N TRP A 632 -17.60 5.14 23.57
CA TRP A 632 -17.42 4.34 24.77
C TRP A 632 -18.55 4.65 25.73
#